data_AF-A0A2G9TQH4-F1
#
_entry.id   AF-A0A2G9TQH4-F1
#
_cell.length_a   1.000
_cell.length_b   1.000
_cell.length_c   1.000
_cell.angle_alpha   90.00
_cell.angle_beta   90.00
_cell.angle_gamma   90.00
#
_symmetry.space_group_name_H-M   'P 1'
#
loop_
_entity.id
_entity.type
_entity.pdbx_description
1 polymer ?
#
loop_
_entity_poly.entity_id
_entity_poly.type
_entity_poly.pdbx_seq_one_letter_code
_entity_poly.pdbx_strand_id
1 'polypeptide(L)'
;FIKVPKNSLNNRFVPWDRIRTEAILSLDDDIDLKQHEIIFAFRVWRENRHRIVGFPARFHARYGDEMYYNSNHTCQLSIILTGAAFLHKSYLHAYTNEMPEAIRDHVDQVTNCEDIAMNFLVSHLTREPPIKTTSKWTIRCPTCTETLSQDESHFRERHECIRLFTRIYGYNPL
;
A
#
# COMPACT_ATOMS: atom_id res chain seq x y z
N PHE A 1 21.30 -3.36 -8.09
CA PHE A 1 20.64 -2.48 -7.11
C PHE A 1 20.60 -1.06 -7.66
N ILE A 2 19.44 -0.41 -7.56
CA ILE A 2 19.27 1.00 -7.93
C ILE A 2 19.69 1.82 -6.71
N LYS A 3 20.62 2.77 -6.89
CA LYS A 3 21.01 3.70 -5.82
C LYS A 3 20.23 4.99 -6.02
N VAL A 4 19.53 5.40 -4.98
CA VAL A 4 18.78 6.66 -4.91
C VAL A 4 19.41 7.57 -3.85
N PRO A 5 19.42 8.90 -4.05
CA PRO A 5 20.15 9.82 -3.17
C PRO A 5 19.46 10.08 -1.82
N LYS A 6 18.13 9.93 -1.77
CA LYS A 6 17.30 10.19 -0.58
C LYS A 6 16.69 8.89 -0.08
N ASN A 7 16.76 8.66 1.24
CA ASN A 7 15.97 7.62 1.89
C ASN A 7 14.50 8.07 1.95
N SER A 8 13.63 7.37 1.23
CA SER A 8 12.22 7.73 1.05
C SER A 8 11.42 6.47 0.72
N LEU A 9 10.25 6.31 1.33
CA LEU A 9 9.33 5.21 1.03
C LEU A 9 8.74 5.32 -0.38
N ASN A 10 8.64 6.54 -0.94
CA ASN A 10 8.15 6.77 -2.30
C ASN A 10 9.04 6.12 -3.37
N ASN A 11 10.34 5.92 -3.10
CA ASN A 11 11.30 5.39 -4.06
C ASN A 11 10.91 4.02 -4.65
N ARG A 12 10.17 3.21 -3.89
CA ARG A 12 9.71 1.88 -4.35
C ARG A 12 8.69 1.97 -5.48
N PHE A 13 8.04 3.13 -5.65
CA PHE A 13 7.01 3.34 -6.67
C PHE A 13 7.50 4.12 -7.90
N VAL A 14 8.77 4.49 -7.96
CA VAL A 14 9.34 5.17 -9.13
C VAL A 14 9.29 4.22 -10.34
N PRO A 15 8.77 4.67 -11.51
CA PRO A 15 8.64 3.85 -12.70
C PRO A 15 10.00 3.67 -13.42
N TRP A 16 10.90 2.89 -12.81
CA TRP A 16 12.23 2.64 -13.37
C TRP A 16 12.17 1.92 -14.73
N ASP A 17 12.99 2.34 -15.69
CA ASP A 17 13.08 1.73 -17.04
C ASP A 17 13.41 0.24 -17.05
N ARG A 18 13.93 -0.28 -15.93
CA ARG A 18 14.22 -1.72 -15.75
C ARG A 18 12.95 -2.55 -15.54
N ILE A 19 11.83 -1.94 -15.19
CA ILE A 19 10.53 -2.62 -14.99
C ILE A 19 9.89 -2.86 -16.35
N ARG A 20 10.01 -4.10 -16.83
CA ARG A 20 9.49 -4.51 -18.15
C ARG A 20 8.15 -5.25 -18.09
N THR A 21 7.78 -5.75 -16.92
CA THR A 21 6.56 -6.53 -16.71
C THR A 21 5.38 -5.63 -16.33
N GLU A 22 4.17 -6.04 -16.71
CA GLU A 22 2.93 -5.37 -16.26
C GLU A 22 2.67 -5.58 -14.79
N ALA A 23 2.90 -6.81 -14.30
CA ALA A 23 2.77 -7.17 -12.90
C ALA A 23 4.04 -6.80 -12.14
N ILE A 24 3.87 -6.17 -10.99
CA ILE A 24 4.94 -5.85 -10.05
C ILE A 24 4.59 -6.48 -8.72
N LEU A 25 5.43 -7.38 -8.24
CA LEU A 25 5.39 -7.82 -6.84
C LEU A 25 6.20 -6.82 -6.01
N SER A 26 5.50 -6.02 -5.22
CA SER A 26 6.10 -5.17 -4.20
C SER A 26 6.20 -5.97 -2.90
N LEU A 27 7.43 -6.08 -2.38
CA LEU A 27 7.76 -6.87 -1.20
C LEU A 27 8.66 -6.04 -0.27
N ASP A 28 8.36 -6.01 1.02
CA ASP A 28 9.28 -5.48 2.05
C ASP A 28 10.42 -6.47 2.30
N ASP A 29 11.58 -5.97 2.71
CA ASP A 29 12.80 -6.75 2.89
C ASP A 29 12.77 -7.65 4.14
N ASP A 30 11.79 -7.46 5.01
CA ASP A 30 11.53 -8.27 6.21
C ASP A 30 10.40 -9.30 6.02
N ILE A 31 9.83 -9.40 4.82
CA ILE A 31 8.70 -10.28 4.53
C ILE A 31 9.15 -11.58 3.84
N ASP A 32 8.80 -12.71 4.47
CA ASP A 32 8.95 -14.04 3.89
C ASP A 32 7.62 -14.58 3.32
N LEU A 33 7.61 -14.78 2.00
CA LEU A 33 6.49 -15.38 1.26
C LEU A 33 6.92 -16.68 0.60
N LYS A 34 6.11 -17.73 0.77
CA LYS A 34 6.38 -19.02 0.13
C LYS A 34 6.11 -18.94 -1.36
N GLN A 35 6.88 -19.69 -2.16
CA GLN A 35 6.74 -19.73 -3.62
C GLN A 35 5.30 -20.01 -4.08
N HIS A 36 4.60 -20.95 -3.45
CA HIS A 36 3.22 -21.27 -3.83
C HIS A 36 2.23 -20.14 -3.53
N GLU A 37 2.49 -19.31 -2.51
CA GLU A 37 1.68 -18.14 -2.19
C GLU A 37 1.85 -17.05 -3.23
N ILE A 38 3.10 -16.83 -3.69
CA ILE A 38 3.41 -15.90 -4.78
C ILE A 38 2.74 -16.33 -6.07
N ILE A 39 2.82 -17.62 -6.43
CA ILE A 39 2.18 -18.17 -7.64
C ILE A 39 0.66 -18.00 -7.56
N PHE A 40 0.06 -18.30 -6.41
CA PHE A 40 -1.38 -18.15 -6.22
C PHE A 40 -1.81 -16.68 -6.34
N ALA A 41 -1.15 -15.77 -5.62
CA ALA A 41 -1.47 -14.34 -5.66
C ALA A 41 -1.29 -13.75 -7.07
N PHE A 42 -0.26 -14.17 -7.80
CA PHE A 42 -0.07 -13.77 -9.20
C PHE A 42 -1.21 -14.26 -10.11
N ARG A 43 -1.70 -15.49 -9.93
CA ARG A 43 -2.86 -16.01 -10.70
C ARG A 43 -4.11 -15.18 -10.43
N VAL A 44 -4.38 -14.85 -9.16
CA VAL A 44 -5.50 -13.98 -8.78
C VAL A 44 -5.35 -12.58 -9.41
N TRP A 45 -4.15 -12.01 -9.36
CA TRP A 45 -3.86 -10.72 -9.99
C TRP A 45 -4.04 -10.74 -11.51
N ARG A 46 -3.65 -11.83 -12.19
CA ARG A 46 -3.83 -11.95 -13.65
C ARG A 46 -5.27 -11.86 -14.09
N GLU A 47 -6.21 -12.29 -13.25
CA GLU A 47 -7.66 -12.21 -13.48
C GLU A 47 -8.24 -10.86 -13.02
N ASN A 48 -7.50 -10.08 -12.22
CA ASN A 48 -7.93 -8.83 -11.60
C ASN A 48 -6.86 -7.73 -11.76
N ARG A 49 -6.34 -7.55 -12.98
CA ARG A 49 -5.11 -6.76 -13.24
C ARG A 49 -5.18 -5.29 -12.80
N HIS A 50 -6.40 -4.74 -12.71
CA HIS A 50 -6.67 -3.36 -12.31
C HIS A 50 -6.77 -3.19 -10.77
N ARG A 51 -6.67 -4.27 -9.98
CA ARG A 51 -6.81 -4.21 -8.52
C ARG A 51 -5.48 -4.45 -7.85
N ILE A 52 -5.31 -3.89 -6.65
CA ILE A 52 -4.23 -4.29 -5.76
C ILE A 52 -4.59 -5.68 -5.21
N VAL A 53 -3.69 -6.64 -5.41
CA VAL A 53 -3.89 -8.03 -4.95
C VAL A 53 -2.76 -8.41 -4.01
N GLY A 54 -3.03 -8.68 -2.73
CA GLY A 54 -1.95 -8.93 -1.77
C GLY A 54 -2.38 -9.74 -0.55
N PHE A 55 -1.59 -9.63 0.52
CA PHE A 55 -1.77 -10.45 1.73
C PHE A 55 -2.26 -9.65 2.95
N PRO A 56 -1.52 -8.67 3.49
CA PRO A 56 -1.92 -8.00 4.72
C PRO A 56 -3.03 -7.00 4.40
N ALA A 57 -4.25 -7.33 4.82
CA ALA A 57 -5.43 -6.49 4.61
C ALA A 57 -5.71 -5.63 5.85
N ARG A 58 -6.15 -4.41 5.59
CA ARG A 58 -6.50 -3.37 6.56
C ARG A 58 -7.78 -2.69 6.08
N PHE A 59 -8.35 -1.84 6.92
CA PHE A 59 -9.55 -1.10 6.55
C PHE A 59 -9.55 0.31 7.14
N HIS A 60 -10.32 1.19 6.51
CA HIS A 60 -10.68 2.46 7.10
C HIS A 60 -12.04 2.32 7.83
N ALA A 61 -12.19 3.03 8.93
CA ALA A 61 -13.43 3.08 9.70
C ALA A 61 -13.81 4.54 9.96
N ARG A 62 -15.10 4.84 9.89
CA ARG A 62 -15.63 6.14 10.27
C ARG A 62 -16.17 6.09 11.69
N TYR A 63 -15.69 6.98 12.55
CA TYR A 63 -16.24 7.21 13.88
C TYR A 63 -16.63 8.69 13.98
N GLY A 64 -17.93 8.97 14.11
CA GLY A 64 -18.45 10.33 13.95
C GLY A 64 -18.20 10.87 12.54
N ASP A 65 -17.61 12.07 12.47
CA ASP A 65 -17.26 12.73 11.21
C ASP A 65 -15.81 12.46 10.76
N GLU A 66 -15.04 11.69 11.54
CA GLU A 66 -13.64 11.43 11.24
C GLU A 66 -13.39 10.02 10.69
N MET A 67 -12.43 9.92 9.78
CA MET A 67 -11.92 8.66 9.23
C MET A 67 -10.68 8.20 10.00
N TYR A 68 -10.58 6.89 10.22
CA TYR A 68 -9.52 6.24 10.98
C TYR A 68 -8.97 5.04 10.22
N TYR A 69 -7.68 4.78 10.38
CA TYR A 69 -7.03 3.56 9.93
C TYR A 69 -7.23 2.46 10.97
N ASN A 70 -7.51 1.23 10.55
CA ASN A 70 -7.69 0.11 11.45
C ASN A 70 -6.98 -1.16 10.96
N SER A 71 -6.25 -1.80 11.87
CA SER A 71 -5.48 -3.02 11.61
C SER A 71 -6.07 -4.30 12.19
N ASN A 72 -7.26 -4.24 12.79
CA ASN A 72 -7.95 -5.41 13.29
C ASN A 72 -8.29 -6.37 12.14
N HIS A 73 -8.33 -7.65 12.46
CA HIS A 73 -8.72 -8.69 11.50
C HIS A 73 -10.25 -8.74 11.45
N THR A 74 -10.84 -8.26 10.35
CA THR A 74 -12.31 -8.21 10.18
C THR A 74 -12.71 -8.76 8.82
N CYS A 75 -14.02 -8.92 8.57
CA CYS A 75 -14.51 -9.29 7.23
C CYS A 75 -14.58 -8.09 6.27
N GLN A 76 -14.27 -6.88 6.74
CA GLN A 76 -14.23 -5.67 5.92
C GLN A 76 -12.77 -5.31 5.62
N LEU A 77 -12.50 -5.00 4.35
CA LEU A 77 -11.19 -4.55 3.90
C LEU A 77 -11.35 -3.45 2.86
N SER A 78 -10.48 -2.46 2.94
CA SER A 78 -10.39 -1.38 1.94
C SER A 78 -8.95 -1.07 1.55
N ILE A 79 -7.98 -1.67 2.24
CA ILE A 79 -6.56 -1.42 2.05
C ILE A 79 -5.82 -2.76 2.02
N ILE A 80 -4.92 -2.93 1.05
CA ILE A 80 -3.89 -3.98 1.06
C ILE A 80 -2.53 -3.31 1.20
N LEU A 81 -1.74 -3.71 2.20
CA LEU A 81 -0.40 -3.16 2.40
C LEU A 81 0.50 -3.55 1.24
N THR A 82 1.15 -2.56 0.62
CA THR A 82 2.02 -2.75 -0.55
C THR A 82 3.34 -3.44 -0.24
N GLY A 83 3.62 -3.70 1.04
CA GLY A 83 4.73 -4.52 1.48
C GLY A 83 4.63 -5.98 1.09
N ALA A 84 3.46 -6.46 0.68
CA ALA A 84 3.31 -7.77 0.06
C ALA A 84 2.09 -7.76 -0.87
N ALA A 85 2.27 -7.20 -2.06
CA ALA A 85 1.17 -7.05 -3.03
C ALA A 85 1.65 -7.03 -4.49
N PHE A 86 0.77 -7.51 -5.36
CA PHE A 86 0.84 -7.31 -6.80
C PHE A 86 0.13 -6.03 -7.20
N LEU A 87 0.83 -5.22 -8.00
CA LEU A 87 0.38 -3.95 -8.57
C LEU A 87 0.55 -3.98 -10.09
N HIS A 88 -0.27 -3.20 -10.80
CA HIS A 88 -0.03 -2.92 -12.21
C HIS A 88 1.01 -1.80 -12.36
N LYS A 89 1.94 -1.94 -13.31
CA LYS A 89 3.03 -0.97 -13.55
C LYS A 89 2.55 0.46 -13.81
N SER A 90 1.34 0.63 -14.35
CA SER A 90 0.76 1.96 -14.58
C SER A 90 0.55 2.73 -13.28
N TYR A 91 0.32 2.05 -12.15
CA TYR A 91 0.13 2.71 -10.87
C TYR A 91 1.43 3.30 -10.31
N LEU A 92 2.61 2.77 -10.67
CA LEU A 92 3.89 3.40 -10.34
C LEU A 92 4.04 4.74 -11.07
N HIS A 93 3.67 4.77 -12.35
CA HIS A 93 3.65 6.00 -13.14
C HIS A 93 2.66 7.00 -12.55
N ALA A 94 1.41 6.59 -12.33
CA ALA A 94 0.39 7.47 -11.78
C ALA A 94 0.77 7.96 -10.37
N TYR A 95 1.34 7.11 -9.52
CA TYR A 95 1.82 7.52 -8.20
C TYR A 95 2.92 8.58 -8.29
N THR A 96 3.90 8.37 -9.16
CA THR A 96 5.06 9.26 -9.25
C THR A 96 4.74 10.57 -9.96
N ASN A 97 3.95 10.52 -11.03
CA ASN A 97 3.80 11.63 -11.97
C ASN A 97 2.42 12.30 -11.95
N GLU A 98 1.37 11.62 -11.48
CA GLU A 98 -0.02 12.11 -11.57
C GLU A 98 -0.63 12.39 -10.18
N MET A 99 -0.22 11.64 -9.16
CA MET A 99 -0.68 11.87 -7.79
C MET A 99 -0.27 13.27 -7.32
N PRO A 100 -1.17 14.01 -6.64
CA PRO A 100 -0.84 15.31 -6.06
C PRO A 100 0.45 15.24 -5.23
N GLU A 101 1.40 16.11 -5.57
CA GLU A 101 2.73 16.11 -4.94
C GLU A 101 2.66 16.22 -3.42
N ALA A 102 1.71 16.99 -2.90
CA ALA A 102 1.44 17.13 -1.47
C ALA A 102 1.21 15.79 -0.74
N ILE A 103 0.68 14.77 -1.41
CA ILE A 103 0.54 13.42 -0.83
C ILE A 103 1.90 12.76 -0.68
N ARG A 104 2.72 12.79 -1.75
CA ARG A 104 4.07 12.21 -1.73
C ARG A 104 4.99 12.94 -0.75
N ASP A 105 4.89 14.26 -0.68
CA ASP A 105 5.63 15.08 0.28
C ASP A 105 5.25 14.74 1.71
N HIS A 106 3.96 14.54 2.00
CA HIS A 106 3.52 14.13 3.32
C HIS A 106 4.06 12.74 3.69
N VAL A 107 3.99 11.77 2.77
CA VAL A 107 4.59 10.43 2.94
C VAL A 107 6.07 10.53 3.28
N ASP A 108 6.82 11.43 2.62
CA ASP A 108 8.23 11.68 2.93
C ASP A 108 8.45 12.34 4.30
N GLN A 109 7.55 13.23 4.73
CA GLN A 109 7.65 13.92 6.02
C GLN A 109 7.44 12.97 7.20
N VAL A 110 6.46 12.07 7.10
CA VAL A 110 6.15 11.11 8.19
C VAL A 110 6.85 9.76 8.02
N THR A 111 7.49 9.50 6.88
CA THR A 111 8.10 8.20 6.54
C THR A 111 7.11 7.04 6.78
N ASN A 112 5.88 7.22 6.30
CA ASN A 112 4.74 6.30 6.51
C ASN A 112 3.68 6.50 5.41
N CYS A 113 2.66 5.66 5.39
CA CYS A 113 1.44 5.82 4.57
C CYS A 113 1.60 5.75 3.05
N GLU A 114 2.73 5.33 2.51
CA GLU A 114 2.93 5.15 1.07
C GLU A 114 1.97 4.09 0.51
N ASP A 115 1.70 3.06 1.31
CA ASP A 115 0.74 1.99 1.06
C ASP A 115 -0.71 2.53 1.00
N ILE A 116 -1.12 3.36 1.96
CA ILE A 116 -2.42 4.02 2.01
C ILE A 116 -2.58 4.93 0.78
N ALA A 117 -1.56 5.73 0.47
CA ALA A 117 -1.57 6.61 -0.71
C ALA A 117 -1.77 5.80 -2.01
N MET A 118 -1.10 4.66 -2.15
CA MET A 118 -1.28 3.77 -3.30
C MET A 118 -2.70 3.19 -3.37
N ASN A 119 -3.29 2.77 -2.24
CA ASN A 119 -4.68 2.29 -2.23
C ASN A 119 -5.67 3.41 -2.58
N PHE A 120 -5.48 4.62 -2.07
CA PHE A 120 -6.28 5.80 -2.44
C PHE A 120 -6.22 6.05 -3.95
N LEU A 121 -5.02 6.03 -4.54
CA LEU A 121 -4.83 6.23 -5.98
C LEU A 121 -5.53 5.17 -6.81
N VAL A 122 -5.30 3.89 -6.51
CA VAL A 122 -5.89 2.80 -7.29
C VAL A 122 -7.41 2.82 -7.17
N SER A 123 -7.96 2.95 -5.96
CA SER A 123 -9.41 3.03 -5.77
C SER A 123 -10.02 4.28 -6.41
N HIS A 124 -9.32 5.41 -6.44
CA HIS A 124 -9.74 6.61 -7.18
C HIS A 124 -9.84 6.37 -8.68
N LEU A 125 -8.85 5.69 -9.26
CA LEU A 125 -8.78 5.42 -10.70
C LEU A 125 -9.76 4.34 -11.16
N THR A 126 -9.92 3.26 -10.39
CA THR A 126 -10.68 2.07 -10.83
C THR A 126 -12.08 1.99 -10.25
N ARG A 127 -12.33 2.64 -9.11
CA ARG A 127 -13.58 2.51 -8.33
C ARG A 127 -13.85 1.09 -7.85
N GLU A 128 -12.79 0.29 -7.71
CA GLU A 128 -12.86 -1.09 -7.28
C GLU A 128 -12.03 -1.32 -6.01
N PRO A 129 -12.51 -2.13 -5.06
CA PRO A 129 -11.78 -2.39 -3.82
C PRO A 129 -10.57 -3.28 -4.08
N PRO A 130 -9.57 -3.37 -3.18
CA PRO A 130 -8.47 -4.32 -3.36
C PRO A 130 -8.91 -5.77 -3.11
N ILE A 131 -8.04 -6.75 -3.39
CA ILE A 131 -8.28 -8.19 -3.17
C ILE A 131 -7.24 -8.75 -2.19
N LYS A 132 -7.74 -9.46 -1.18
CA LYS A 132 -6.93 -10.26 -0.28
C LYS A 132 -6.84 -11.71 -0.78
N THR A 133 -5.64 -12.27 -0.82
CA THR A 133 -5.41 -13.61 -1.39
C THR A 133 -5.45 -14.74 -0.37
N THR A 134 -4.88 -14.56 0.83
CA THR A 134 -4.79 -15.64 1.84
C THR A 134 -5.35 -15.20 3.19
N SER A 135 -5.38 -16.12 4.15
CA SER A 135 -5.75 -15.83 5.54
C SER A 135 -4.67 -15.05 6.30
N LYS A 136 -3.48 -14.83 5.73
CA LYS A 136 -2.39 -14.07 6.36
C LYS A 136 -2.75 -12.59 6.49
N TRP A 137 -3.24 -12.20 7.66
CA TRP A 137 -3.54 -10.81 7.99
C TRP A 137 -2.29 -9.99 8.32
N THR A 138 -1.25 -10.65 8.82
CA THR A 138 0.04 -10.05 9.17
C THR A 138 1.13 -11.03 8.81
N ILE A 139 2.18 -10.56 8.13
CA ILE A 139 3.38 -11.34 7.88
C ILE A 139 4.42 -10.83 8.87
N ARG A 140 4.85 -11.69 9.79
CA ARG A 140 5.82 -11.32 10.82
C ARG A 140 7.21 -11.71 10.35
N CYS A 141 8.16 -10.82 10.50
CA CYS A 141 9.58 -11.14 10.45
C CYS A 141 10.01 -11.73 11.81
N PRO A 142 10.35 -13.03 11.91
CA PRO A 142 10.75 -13.63 13.18
C PRO A 142 12.11 -13.14 13.68
N THR A 143 12.96 -12.65 12.77
CA THR A 143 14.35 -12.26 13.02
C THR A 143 14.55 -10.75 13.19
N CYS A 144 13.50 -9.95 13.00
CA CYS A 144 13.59 -8.50 13.06
C CYS A 144 13.39 -8.03 14.51
N THR A 145 14.35 -7.27 15.02
CA THR A 145 14.33 -6.73 16.38
C THR A 145 13.54 -5.44 16.51
N GLU A 146 13.49 -4.64 15.44
CA GLU A 146 12.78 -3.36 15.37
C GLU A 146 11.99 -3.29 14.06
N THR A 147 10.77 -2.76 14.10
CA THR A 147 9.96 -2.49 12.90
C THR A 147 9.33 -1.11 12.97
N LEU A 148 9.11 -0.46 11.82
CA LEU A 148 8.48 0.87 11.74
C LEU A 148 7.09 0.93 12.41
N SER A 149 6.41 -0.21 12.51
CA SER A 149 5.09 -0.32 13.14
C SER A 149 5.11 -0.34 14.68
N GLN A 150 6.30 -0.47 15.29
CA GLN A 150 6.45 -0.45 16.75
C GLN A 150 6.50 0.97 17.34
N ASP A 151 6.68 1.99 16.50
CA ASP A 151 6.60 3.38 16.92
C ASP A 151 5.19 3.73 17.43
N GLU A 152 5.10 4.36 18.60
CA GLU A 152 3.83 4.77 19.22
C GLU A 152 3.03 5.73 18.33
N SER A 153 3.71 6.53 17.50
CA SER A 153 3.10 7.48 16.56
C SER A 153 2.50 6.82 15.31
N HIS A 154 2.92 5.58 14.99
CA HIS A 154 2.64 4.93 13.71
C HIS A 154 1.16 4.89 13.33
N PHE A 155 0.29 4.54 14.28
CA PHE A 155 -1.15 4.47 14.04
C PHE A 155 -1.80 5.85 13.94
N ARG A 156 -1.34 6.81 14.74
CA ARG A 156 -1.84 8.19 14.73
C ARG A 156 -1.53 8.84 13.37
N GLU A 157 -0.31 8.69 12.89
CA GLU A 157 0.09 9.18 11.56
C GLU A 157 -0.78 8.56 10.46
N ARG A 158 -1.04 7.25 10.51
CA ARG A 158 -1.92 6.60 9.52
C ARG A 158 -3.35 7.12 9.56
N HIS A 159 -3.87 7.50 10.72
CA HIS A 159 -5.18 8.18 10.80
C HIS A 159 -5.14 9.54 10.10
N GLU A 160 -4.09 10.32 10.37
CA GLU A 160 -3.89 11.65 9.77
C GLU A 160 -3.71 11.57 8.26
N CYS A 161 -2.97 10.58 7.75
CA CYS A 161 -2.81 10.32 6.32
C CYS A 161 -4.15 10.11 5.62
N ILE A 162 -5.03 9.23 6.14
CA ILE A 162 -6.36 9.00 5.54
C ILE A 162 -7.16 10.30 5.47
N ARG A 163 -7.12 11.12 6.53
CA ARG A 163 -7.85 12.39 6.60
C ARG A 163 -7.28 13.42 5.64
N LEU A 164 -5.95 13.54 5.58
CA LEU A 164 -5.27 14.44 4.66
C LEU A 164 -5.56 14.06 3.22
N PHE A 165 -5.39 12.78 2.85
CA PHE A 165 -5.62 12.32 1.49
C PHE A 165 -7.09 12.50 1.09
N THR A 166 -8.03 12.21 2.00
CA THR A 166 -9.46 12.49 1.78
C THR A 166 -9.72 13.97 1.47
N ARG A 167 -9.07 14.90 2.18
CA ARG A 167 -9.18 16.34 1.89
C ARG A 167 -8.59 16.71 0.54
N ILE A 168 -7.44 16.15 0.18
CA ILE A 168 -6.76 16.42 -1.11
C ILE A 168 -7.58 15.89 -2.29
N TYR A 169 -8.12 14.67 -2.20
CA TYR A 169 -8.98 14.09 -3.24
C TYR A 169 -10.40 14.70 -3.26
N GLY A 170 -10.82 15.38 -2.20
CA GLY A 170 -12.16 15.95 -2.04
C GLY A 170 -13.24 14.95 -1.64
N TYR A 171 -12.89 13.68 -1.49
CA TYR A 171 -13.74 12.58 -0.99
C TYR A 171 -12.83 11.41 -0.57
N ASN A 172 -13.39 10.39 0.11
CA ASN A 172 -12.64 9.17 0.46
C ASN A 172 -12.86 8.11 -0.64
N PRO A 173 -11.83 7.71 -1.41
CA PRO A 173 -11.95 6.69 -2.45
C PRO A 173 -11.90 5.25 -1.95
N LEU A 174 -11.50 5.00 -0.69
CA LEU A 174 -11.36 3.66 -0.12
C LEU A 174 -12.71 2.97 0.14
#